data_AF-A0A933BTC7-F1
#
_entry.id   AF-A0A933BTC7-F1
#
_cell.length_a   1.000
_cell.length_b   1.000
_cell.length_c   1.000
_cell.angle_alpha   90.00
_cell.angle_beta   90.00
_cell.angle_gamma   90.00
#
_symmetry.space_group_name_H-M   'P 1'
#
loop_
_entity.id
_entity.type
_entity.pdbx_description
1 polymer ?
#
loop_
_entity_poly.entity_id
_entity_poly.type
_entity_poly.pdbx_seq_one_letter_code
_entity_poly.pdbx_strand_id
1 'polypeptide(L)'
;MPTWLFWFIALAASLCYGYWAPEIFQVKATEKWPQSLRVHQFWVNFFGSVAGWATLYYLLMMRLRVFDRAPNPDPGVIDIVLLFVTFLGVTGHLPYTLVGITSGLDAVAGRALVKLADRLRPEGAGR
;
A
#
# COMPACT_ATOMS: atom_id res chain seq x y z
N MET A 1 13.94 -12.16 -19.15
CA MET A 1 12.55 -11.94 -19.61
C MET A 1 12.50 -10.62 -20.36
N PRO A 2 11.82 -10.50 -21.51
CA PRO A 2 11.68 -9.22 -22.19
C PRO A 2 10.90 -8.21 -21.33
N THR A 3 11.39 -6.97 -21.22
CA THR A 3 10.76 -5.91 -20.40
C THR A 3 9.29 -5.68 -20.76
N TRP A 4 8.93 -5.74 -22.05
CA TRP A 4 7.56 -5.56 -22.51
C TRP A 4 6.62 -6.68 -22.03
N LEU A 5 7.09 -7.92 -21.95
CA LEU A 5 6.30 -9.05 -21.46
C LEU A 5 6.02 -8.91 -19.96
N PHE A 6 7.00 -8.39 -19.21
CA PHE A 6 6.84 -8.12 -17.77
C PHE A 6 5.74 -7.09 -17.55
N TRP A 7 5.80 -5.96 -18.27
CA TRP A 7 4.79 -4.91 -18.15
C TRP A 7 3.42 -5.36 -18.66
N PHE A 8 3.36 -6.20 -19.68
CA PHE A 8 2.11 -6.81 -20.13
C PHE A 8 1.44 -7.64 -19.02
N ILE A 9 2.20 -8.53 -18.36
CA ILE A 9 1.70 -9.33 -17.23
C ILE A 9 1.32 -8.43 -16.06
N ALA A 10 2.14 -7.43 -15.73
CA ALA A 10 1.88 -6.48 -14.65
C ALA A 10 0.57 -5.73 -14.87
N LEU A 11 0.34 -5.21 -16.08
CA LEU A 11 -0.88 -4.48 -16.42
C LEU A 11 -2.10 -5.41 -16.44
N ALA A 12 -1.99 -6.61 -17.01
CA ALA A 12 -3.06 -7.59 -17.02
C ALA A 12 -3.47 -8.00 -15.59
N ALA A 13 -2.50 -8.32 -14.73
CA ALA A 13 -2.74 -8.63 -13.33
C ALA A 13 -3.35 -7.43 -12.58
N SER A 14 -2.85 -6.23 -12.82
CA SER A 14 -3.38 -5.01 -12.19
C SER A 14 -4.83 -4.72 -12.60
N LEU A 15 -5.20 -4.97 -13.86
CA LEU A 15 -6.57 -4.87 -14.34
C LEU A 15 -7.48 -5.90 -13.66
N CYS A 16 -7.04 -7.16 -13.53
CA CYS A 16 -7.77 -8.20 -12.81
C CYS A 16 -7.99 -7.80 -11.35
N TYR A 17 -6.96 -7.30 -10.67
CA TYR A 17 -7.10 -6.81 -9.28
C TYR A 17 -8.01 -5.59 -9.19
N GLY A 18 -7.87 -4.60 -10.06
CA GLY A 18 -8.76 -3.44 -10.08
C GLY A 18 -10.24 -3.84 -10.18
N TYR A 19 -10.55 -4.82 -11.03
CA TYR A 19 -11.92 -5.25 -11.29
C TYR A 19 -12.48 -6.18 -10.20
N TRP A 20 -11.72 -7.20 -9.79
CA TRP A 20 -12.19 -8.24 -8.85
C TRP A 20 -11.83 -7.97 -7.39
N ALA A 21 -11.06 -6.93 -7.06
CA ALA A 21 -10.69 -6.62 -5.66
C ALA A 21 -11.87 -6.61 -4.68
N PRO A 22 -13.04 -6.02 -4.98
CA PRO A 22 -14.17 -6.02 -4.05
C PRO A 22 -14.66 -7.44 -3.70
N GLU A 23 -14.61 -8.36 -4.67
CA GLU A 23 -15.00 -9.77 -4.50
C GLU A 23 -13.92 -10.55 -3.74
N ILE A 24 -12.64 -10.34 -4.10
CA ILE A 24 -11.48 -11.00 -3.48
C ILE A 24 -11.37 -10.62 -2.00
N PHE A 25 -11.53 -9.34 -1.68
CA PHE A 25 -11.39 -8.82 -0.32
C PHE A 25 -12.68 -8.92 0.50
N GLN A 26 -13.72 -9.58 -0.03
CA GLN A 26 -15.01 -9.78 0.64
C GLN A 26 -15.55 -8.51 1.29
N VAL A 27 -15.31 -7.34 0.66
CA VAL A 27 -15.79 -6.09 1.21
C VAL A 27 -17.30 -6.18 1.14
N LYS A 28 -17.99 -6.24 2.29
CA LYS A 28 -19.44 -6.39 2.37
C LYS A 28 -20.07 -5.36 1.44
N ALA A 29 -20.49 -5.82 0.27
CA ALA A 29 -21.22 -5.00 -0.68
C ALA A 29 -22.57 -4.76 -0.02
N THR A 30 -22.68 -3.68 0.73
CA THR A 30 -23.99 -3.07 0.97
C THR A 30 -24.58 -2.86 -0.40
N GLU A 31 -25.79 -3.39 -0.66
CA GLU A 31 -26.39 -3.63 -1.98
C GLU A 31 -26.47 -2.42 -2.94
N LYS A 32 -25.94 -1.26 -2.55
CA LYS A 32 -25.90 -0.02 -3.33
C LYS A 32 -24.57 0.71 -3.15
N TRP A 33 -23.45 0.11 -3.56
CA TRP A 33 -22.23 0.90 -3.74
C TRP A 33 -22.46 1.91 -4.87
N PRO A 34 -22.30 3.23 -4.60
CA PRO A 34 -22.36 4.23 -5.64
C PRO A 34 -21.37 3.88 -6.76
N GLN A 35 -21.74 4.13 -8.01
CA GLN A 35 -20.85 3.87 -9.15
C GLN A 35 -19.51 4.60 -9.01
N SER A 36 -19.52 5.80 -8.42
CA SER A 36 -18.31 6.55 -8.07
C SER A 36 -17.38 5.79 -7.13
N LEU A 37 -17.94 5.10 -6.12
CA LEU A 37 -17.14 4.31 -5.18
C LEU A 37 -16.55 3.07 -5.84
N ARG A 38 -17.28 2.41 -6.75
CA ARG A 38 -16.77 1.28 -7.54
C ARG A 38 -15.61 1.70 -8.44
N VAL A 39 -15.76 2.83 -9.13
CA VAL A 39 -14.70 3.40 -9.98
C VAL A 39 -13.48 3.82 -9.14
N HIS A 40 -13.71 4.44 -7.97
CA HIS A 40 -12.62 4.80 -7.06
C HIS A 40 -11.86 3.57 -6.57
N GLN A 41 -12.57 2.54 -6.10
CA GLN A 41 -11.97 1.28 -5.66
C GLN A 41 -11.21 0.58 -6.80
N PHE A 42 -11.75 0.60 -8.01
CA PHE A 42 -11.06 0.07 -9.19
C PHE A 42 -9.70 0.76 -9.37
N TRP A 43 -9.69 2.10 -9.46
CA TRP A 43 -8.46 2.85 -9.69
C TRP A 43 -7.46 2.71 -8.55
N VAL A 44 -7.93 2.74 -7.32
CA VAL A 44 -7.09 2.60 -6.13
C VAL A 44 -6.38 1.24 -6.11
N ASN A 45 -7.10 0.14 -6.37
CA ASN A 45 -6.51 -1.20 -6.42
C ASN A 45 -5.63 -1.39 -7.66
N PHE A 46 -6.06 -0.87 -8.81
CA PHE A 46 -5.27 -0.90 -10.05
C PHE A 46 -3.93 -0.19 -9.88
N PHE A 47 -3.92 1.06 -9.42
CA PHE A 47 -2.68 1.82 -9.22
C PHE A 47 -1.82 1.25 -8.10
N GLY A 48 -2.43 0.74 -7.02
CA GLY A 48 -1.71 0.01 -5.98
C GLY A 48 -0.97 -1.21 -6.52
N SER A 49 -1.63 -1.98 -7.41
CA SER A 49 -1.02 -3.13 -8.08
C SER A 49 0.09 -2.73 -9.04
N VAL A 50 -0.16 -1.74 -9.91
CA VAL A 50 0.85 -1.21 -10.84
C VAL A 50 2.10 -0.71 -10.08
N ALA A 51 1.91 0.01 -8.98
CA ALA A 51 3.02 0.47 -8.14
C ALA A 51 3.80 -0.70 -7.51
N GLY A 52 3.12 -1.77 -7.09
CA GLY A 52 3.77 -3.01 -6.64
C GLY A 52 4.63 -3.66 -7.71
N TRP A 53 4.10 -3.80 -8.93
CA TRP A 53 4.84 -4.35 -10.07
C TRP A 53 6.02 -3.46 -10.48
N ALA A 54 5.86 -2.14 -10.44
CA ALA A 54 6.95 -1.20 -10.70
C ALA A 54 8.05 -1.33 -9.63
N THR A 55 7.68 -1.49 -8.36
CA THR A 55 8.61 -1.72 -7.26
C THR A 55 9.33 -3.05 -7.41
N LEU A 56 8.63 -4.12 -7.82
CA LEU A 56 9.23 -5.42 -8.13
C LEU A 56 10.25 -5.29 -9.26
N TYR A 57 9.90 -4.56 -10.33
CA TYR A 57 10.79 -4.33 -11.46
C TYR A 57 12.07 -3.63 -11.02
N TYR A 58 11.95 -2.54 -10.25
CA TYR A 58 13.09 -1.82 -9.68
C TYR A 58 13.95 -2.76 -8.82
N LEU A 59 13.33 -3.55 -7.95
CA LEU A 59 14.03 -4.45 -7.04
C LEU A 59 14.80 -5.54 -7.79
N LEU A 60 14.17 -6.20 -8.76
CA LEU A 60 14.80 -7.28 -9.52
C LEU A 60 15.84 -6.78 -10.53
N MET A 61 15.52 -5.70 -11.26
CA MET A 61 16.34 -5.26 -12.40
C MET A 61 17.40 -4.25 -12.00
N MET A 62 17.07 -3.28 -11.15
CA MET A 62 17.97 -2.17 -10.84
C MET A 62 18.78 -2.41 -9.56
N ARG A 63 18.12 -2.97 -8.54
CA ARG A 63 18.71 -3.13 -7.20
C ARG A 63 19.46 -4.45 -7.06
N LEU A 64 18.76 -5.57 -7.21
CA LEU A 64 19.35 -6.91 -7.13
C LEU A 64 20.06 -7.32 -8.41
N ARG A 65 19.86 -6.58 -9.51
CA ARG A 65 20.46 -6.85 -10.83
C ARG A 65 20.50 -8.33 -11.16
N VAL A 66 19.36 -9.02 -10.98
CA VAL A 66 19.27 -10.50 -10.99
C VAL A 66 19.79 -11.13 -12.29
N PHE A 67 19.86 -10.34 -13.38
CA PHE A 67 20.35 -10.78 -14.68
C PHE A 67 21.79 -10.34 -14.98
N ASP A 68 22.39 -9.49 -14.15
CA ASP A 68 23.80 -9.12 -14.27
C ASP A 68 24.67 -10.09 -13.46
N ARG A 69 25.91 -10.32 -13.92
CA ARG A 69 26.92 -11.10 -13.18
C ARG A 69 27.66 -10.27 -12.11
N ALA A 70 27.22 -9.04 -11.87
CA ALA A 70 27.84 -8.17 -10.88
C ALA A 70 27.58 -8.69 -9.46
N PRO A 71 28.48 -8.40 -8.49
CA PRO A 71 28.21 -8.71 -7.09
C PRO A 71 26.91 -8.00 -6.66
N ASN A 72 25.99 -8.77 -6.08
CA ASN A 72 24.77 -8.19 -5.53
C ASN A 72 25.13 -7.27 -4.37
N PRO A 73 24.48 -6.09 -4.26
CA PRO A 73 24.64 -5.26 -3.08
C PRO A 73 24.16 -6.01 -1.83
N ASP A 74 24.80 -5.75 -0.69
CA ASP A 74 24.37 -6.32 0.58
C ASP A 74 22.93 -5.90 0.89
N PRO A 75 22.05 -6.85 1.26
CA PRO A 75 20.66 -6.55 1.55
C PRO A 75 20.55 -5.65 2.79
N GLY A 76 19.95 -4.48 2.61
CA GLY A 76 19.70 -3.51 3.66
C GLY A 76 18.22 -3.47 4.08
N VAL A 77 17.94 -2.65 5.10
CA VAL A 77 16.57 -2.41 5.59
C VAL A 77 15.65 -1.91 4.47
N ILE A 78 16.17 -1.09 3.55
CA ILE A 78 15.41 -0.58 2.39
C ILE A 78 14.92 -1.73 1.50
N ASP A 79 15.72 -2.79 1.33
CA ASP A 79 15.34 -3.94 0.48
C ASP A 79 14.19 -4.73 1.11
N ILE A 80 14.16 -4.83 2.43
CA ILE A 80 13.04 -5.44 3.18
C ILE A 80 11.77 -4.61 3.00
N VAL A 81 11.86 -3.28 3.12
CA VAL A 81 10.73 -2.38 2.92
C VAL A 81 10.21 -2.48 1.48
N LEU A 82 11.10 -2.48 0.48
CA LEU A 82 10.72 -2.63 -0.91
C LEU A 82 10.09 -3.99 -1.21
N LEU A 83 10.58 -5.08 -0.61
CA LEU A 83 9.95 -6.40 -0.70
C LEU A 83 8.54 -6.40 -0.13
N PHE A 84 8.35 -5.76 1.02
CA PHE A 84 7.04 -5.65 1.66
C PHE A 84 6.06 -4.81 0.82
N VAL A 85 6.50 -3.64 0.34
CA VAL A 85 5.71 -2.79 -0.58
C VAL A 85 5.38 -3.53 -1.86
N THR A 86 6.33 -4.27 -2.42
CA THR A 86 6.13 -5.10 -3.60
C THR A 86 5.07 -6.16 -3.36
N PHE A 87 5.16 -6.89 -2.24
CA PHE A 87 4.20 -7.91 -1.88
C PHE A 87 2.79 -7.34 -1.72
N LEU A 88 2.65 -6.24 -0.98
CA LEU A 88 1.36 -5.58 -0.77
C LEU A 88 0.81 -5.02 -2.08
N GLY A 89 1.65 -4.42 -2.91
CA GLY A 89 1.24 -3.85 -4.18
C GLY A 89 0.79 -4.95 -5.14
N VAL A 90 1.64 -5.93 -5.45
CA VAL A 90 1.32 -7.02 -6.39
C VAL A 90 0.05 -7.77 -6.00
N THR A 91 -0.20 -7.96 -4.69
CA THR A 91 -1.42 -8.63 -4.19
C THR A 91 -2.65 -7.71 -4.07
N GLY A 92 -2.53 -6.41 -4.37
CA GLY A 92 -3.61 -5.44 -4.29
C GLY A 92 -3.95 -4.97 -2.86
N HIS A 93 -3.16 -5.33 -1.85
CA HIS A 93 -3.39 -4.93 -0.45
C HIS A 93 -2.82 -3.56 -0.09
N LEU A 94 -1.96 -2.99 -0.93
CA LEU A 94 -1.26 -1.74 -0.63
C LEU A 94 -2.20 -0.59 -0.24
N PRO A 95 -3.35 -0.36 -0.90
CA PRO A 95 -4.30 0.66 -0.46
C PRO A 95 -4.90 0.38 0.91
N TYR A 96 -5.28 -0.86 1.19
CA TYR A 96 -5.87 -1.25 2.47
C TYR A 96 -4.87 -1.05 3.62
N THR A 97 -3.61 -1.43 3.41
CA THR A 97 -2.54 -1.22 4.39
C THR A 97 -2.28 0.27 4.62
N LEU A 98 -2.28 1.10 3.56
CA LEU A 98 -2.11 2.55 3.71
C LEU A 98 -3.22 3.19 4.55
N VAL A 99 -4.49 2.83 4.28
CA VAL A 99 -5.62 3.31 5.08
C VAL A 99 -5.45 2.91 6.56
N GLY A 100 -5.10 1.65 6.82
CA GLY A 100 -4.85 1.18 8.19
C GLY A 100 -3.72 1.93 8.91
N ILE A 101 -2.64 2.24 8.20
CA ILE A 101 -1.53 3.04 8.73
C ILE A 101 -1.99 4.46 9.05
N THR A 102 -2.71 5.13 8.14
CA THR A 102 -3.19 6.50 8.37
C THR A 102 -4.14 6.59 9.57
N SER A 103 -5.10 5.67 9.70
CA SER A 103 -6.00 5.63 10.86
C SER A 103 -5.28 5.34 12.17
N GLY A 104 -4.24 4.50 12.13
CA GLY A 104 -3.39 4.23 13.29
C GLY A 104 -2.62 5.48 13.74
N LEU A 105 -2.07 6.24 12.80
CA LEU A 105 -1.35 7.49 13.08
C LEU A 105 -2.29 8.55 13.68
N ASP A 106 -3.49 8.71 13.13
CA ASP A 106 -4.50 9.63 13.65
C ASP A 106 -4.89 9.29 15.10
N ALA A 107 -5.04 7.99 15.41
CA ALA A 107 -5.36 7.54 16.76
C ALA A 107 -4.23 7.82 17.77
N VAL A 108 -2.97 7.65 17.35
CA VAL A 108 -1.80 7.96 18.19
C VAL A 108 -1.69 9.47 18.41
N ALA A 109 -1.83 10.27 17.35
CA ALA A 109 -1.79 11.73 17.43
C ALA A 109 -2.91 12.27 18.34
N GLY A 110 -4.13 11.75 18.20
CA GLY A 110 -5.26 12.12 19.06
C GLY A 110 -5.00 11.81 20.53
N ARG A 111 -4.46 10.62 20.85
CA ARG A 111 -4.11 10.25 22.22
C ARG A 111 -2.99 11.13 22.79
N ALA A 112 -1.99 11.48 21.98
CA ALA A 112 -0.91 12.37 22.40
C ALA A 112 -1.44 13.78 22.72
N LEU A 113 -2.34 14.31 21.88
CA LEU A 113 -2.96 15.62 22.08
C LEU A 113 -3.85 15.65 23.33
N VAL A 114 -4.67 14.63 23.57
CA VAL A 114 -5.49 14.55 24.80
C VAL A 114 -4.59 14.50 26.04
N LYS A 115 -3.54 13.65 26.02
CA LYS A 115 -2.60 13.53 27.13
C LYS A 115 -1.82 14.82 27.40
N LEU A 116 -1.54 15.61 26.36
CA LEU A 116 -0.93 16.93 26.48
C LEU A 116 -1.93 17.96 27.02
N ALA A 117 -3.17 17.95 26.55
CA ALA A 117 -4.23 18.82 27.02
C ALA A 117 -4.56 18.59 28.50
N ASP A 118 -4.58 17.34 28.96
CA ASP A 118 -4.78 16.99 30.37
C ASP A 118 -3.63 17.49 31.25
N ARG A 119 -2.39 17.48 30.75
CA ARG A 119 -1.22 18.04 31.47
C ARG A 119 -1.20 19.56 31.53
N LEU A 120 -1.82 20.23 30.56
CA LEU A 120 -1.91 21.69 30.50
C LEU A 120 -3.15 22.23 31.23
N ARG A 121 -4.05 21.35 31.68
CA ARG A 121 -5.22 21.75 32.47
C ARG A 121 -4.74 22.17 33.86
N PRO A 122 -4.85 23.45 34.25
CA PRO A 122 -4.36 23.91 35.54
C PRO A 122 -5.18 23.28 36.68
N GLU A 123 -4.51 22.64 37.64
CA GLU A 123 -5.13 21.98 38.80
C GLU A 123 -5.79 22.95 39.82
N GLY A 124 -6.11 24.19 39.44
CA GLY A 124 -6.38 25.26 40.41
C GLY A 124 -7.53 26.23 40.13
N ALA A 125 -8.33 26.09 39.07
CA ALA A 125 -9.40 27.06 38.77
C ALA A 125 -10.76 26.68 39.38
N GLY A 126 -10.77 26.23 40.63
CA GLY A 126 -12.00 25.77 41.28
C GLY A 126 -11.88 25.61 42.79
N ARG A 127 -11.49 26.69 43.49
CA ARG A 127 -11.91 26.96 44.87
C ARG A 127 -12.06 28.46 45.06
#